data_AF-A0A5D2ULU4-F1
#
_entry.id   AF-A0A5D2ULU4-F1
#
_cell.length_a   1.000
_cell.length_b   1.000
_cell.length_c   1.000
_cell.angle_alpha   90.00
_cell.angle_beta   90.00
_cell.angle_gamma   90.00
#
_symmetry.space_group_name_H-M   'P 1'
#
loop_
_entity.id
_entity.type
_entity.pdbx_description
1 polymer ?
#
loop_
_entity_poly.entity_id
_entity_poly.type
_entity_poly.pdbx_seq_one_letter_code
_entity_poly.pdbx_strand_id
1 'polypeptide(L)'
;MSKGTKRAVLVGCNYPKTQFSLHGCVNDVKAIRGVILDIGFKESDVNVLTDAPGSPVLPTGANIKDALNRMVNKAKAGDILFFYFSGHGTRIPIFQPGQPFKQDEAIVACDLNLVTDVDFSRLVNRLPEGASFTILSDSCHSGGLIEKEKEQFGPEHMMTPVKPNKPKPSKAKAKAKSLTFDIIHSAIDTAAGILHDAANVGQKIFGIFGKDVSLKFHPHYVDGLMVLDPLEEDEGILLSGCEANEGIFTKIL
;
A
#
# COMPACT_ATOMS: atom_id res chain seq x y z
N MET A 1 2.98 33.59 -4.78
CA MET A 1 3.20 32.20 -5.21
C MET A 1 1.84 31.59 -5.51
N SER A 2 1.65 30.95 -6.67
CA SER A 2 0.41 30.23 -6.95
C SER A 2 0.26 29.09 -5.95
N LYS A 3 -0.89 28.99 -5.27
CA LYS A 3 -1.22 27.89 -4.37
C LYS A 3 -1.14 26.58 -5.16
N GLY A 4 -0.30 25.63 -4.74
CA GLY A 4 -0.15 24.35 -5.42
C GLY A 4 -1.44 23.52 -5.45
N THR A 5 -1.51 22.58 -6.38
CA THR A 5 -2.67 21.72 -6.59
C THR A 5 -2.64 20.55 -5.61
N LYS A 6 -3.80 20.21 -5.04
CA LYS A 6 -3.96 19.02 -4.18
C LYS A 6 -4.51 17.86 -5.00
N ARG A 7 -3.82 16.73 -5.04
CA ARG A 7 -4.17 15.55 -5.85
C ARG A 7 -4.23 14.31 -4.97
N ALA A 8 -5.26 13.49 -5.13
CA ALA A 8 -5.40 12.27 -4.33
C ALA A 8 -5.72 11.02 -5.16
N VAL A 9 -5.22 9.88 -4.67
CA VAL A 9 -5.64 8.55 -5.09
C VAL A 9 -6.15 7.83 -3.83
N LEU A 10 -7.40 7.39 -3.86
CA LEU A 10 -8.05 6.69 -2.74
C LEU A 10 -8.43 5.28 -3.17
N VAL A 11 -7.99 4.28 -2.41
CA VAL A 11 -8.13 2.87 -2.78
C VAL A 11 -8.75 2.08 -1.63
N GLY A 12 -9.81 1.33 -1.93
CA GLY A 12 -10.52 0.51 -0.96
C GLY A 12 -10.79 -0.90 -1.50
N CYS A 13 -10.20 -1.90 -0.87
CA CYS A 13 -10.35 -3.31 -1.25
C CYS A 13 -11.10 -4.09 -0.17
N ASN A 14 -12.30 -4.58 -0.48
CA ASN A 14 -13.09 -5.48 0.36
C ASN A 14 -12.96 -6.96 -0.04
N TYR A 15 -12.36 -7.28 -1.19
CA TYR A 15 -12.17 -8.64 -1.71
C TYR A 15 -13.46 -9.48 -1.69
N PRO A 16 -14.56 -9.00 -2.30
CA PRO A 16 -15.86 -9.66 -2.22
C PRO A 16 -15.81 -11.08 -2.78
N LYS A 17 -16.62 -11.99 -2.22
CA LYS A 17 -16.70 -13.41 -2.63
C LYS A 17 -15.41 -14.21 -2.47
N THR A 18 -14.50 -13.76 -1.60
CA THR A 18 -13.29 -14.50 -1.22
C THR A 18 -13.32 -14.89 0.26
N GLN A 19 -12.50 -15.87 0.65
CA GLN A 19 -12.31 -16.26 2.06
C GLN A 19 -11.66 -15.15 2.91
N PHE A 20 -10.92 -14.24 2.27
CA PHE A 20 -10.24 -13.11 2.89
C PHE A 20 -11.03 -11.79 2.76
N SER A 21 -12.34 -11.84 2.51
CA SER A 21 -13.18 -10.63 2.42
C SER A 21 -13.12 -9.72 3.66
N LEU A 22 -13.17 -8.41 3.41
CA LEU A 22 -13.34 -7.31 4.35
C LEU A 22 -14.64 -6.56 4.04
N HIS A 23 -15.12 -5.71 4.96
CA HIS A 23 -16.40 -5.01 4.80
C HIS A 23 -16.33 -3.50 5.09
N GLY A 24 -15.18 -2.98 5.55
CA GLY A 24 -15.01 -1.59 5.96
C GLY A 24 -14.32 -0.71 4.93
N CYS A 25 -13.45 -1.26 4.09
CA CYS A 25 -12.46 -0.49 3.35
C CYS A 25 -13.05 0.51 2.35
N VAL A 26 -14.16 0.13 1.70
CA VAL A 26 -14.90 1.04 0.81
C VAL A 26 -15.56 2.19 1.58
N ASN A 27 -16.04 1.93 2.81
CA ASN A 27 -16.61 2.99 3.65
C ASN A 27 -15.51 3.93 4.17
N ASP A 28 -14.34 3.38 4.50
CA ASP A 28 -13.17 4.15 4.93
C ASP A 28 -12.74 5.13 3.81
N VAL A 29 -12.69 4.67 2.55
CA VAL A 29 -12.45 5.53 1.38
C VAL A 29 -13.49 6.64 1.24
N LYS A 30 -14.78 6.34 1.46
CA LYS A 30 -15.84 7.36 1.40
C LYS A 30 -15.67 8.42 2.49
N ALA A 31 -15.31 8.00 3.70
CA ALA A 31 -15.06 8.90 4.82
C ALA A 31 -13.85 9.81 4.54
N ILE A 32 -12.71 9.22 4.14
CA ILE A 32 -11.50 9.98 3.78
C ILE A 32 -11.77 10.92 2.61
N ARG A 33 -12.53 10.48 1.59
CA ARG A 33 -12.93 11.37 0.49
C ARG A 33 -13.65 12.61 1.00
N GLY A 34 -14.62 12.46 1.91
CA GLY A 34 -15.30 13.60 2.52
C GLY A 34 -14.31 14.57 3.19
N VAL A 35 -13.43 14.03 4.04
CA VAL A 35 -12.43 14.81 4.77
C VAL A 35 -11.49 15.57 3.83
N ILE A 36 -10.95 14.92 2.79
CA ILE A 36 -9.99 15.59 1.90
C ILE A 36 -10.65 16.69 1.06
N LEU A 37 -11.92 16.51 0.68
CA LEU A 37 -12.67 17.55 -0.03
C LEU A 37 -12.90 18.77 0.87
N ASP A 38 -13.23 18.55 2.15
CA ASP A 38 -13.42 19.62 3.13
C ASP A 38 -12.14 20.43 3.38
N ILE A 39 -10.96 19.79 3.32
CA ILE A 39 -9.66 20.49 3.44
C ILE A 39 -9.15 21.05 2.09
N GLY A 40 -9.99 21.05 1.05
CA GLY A 40 -9.77 21.78 -0.19
C GLY A 40 -9.10 20.98 -1.33
N PHE A 41 -9.17 19.65 -1.32
CA PHE A 41 -8.98 18.87 -2.55
C PHE A 41 -10.19 19.10 -3.47
N LYS A 42 -9.95 19.22 -4.78
CA LYS A 42 -11.04 19.31 -5.76
C LYS A 42 -11.45 17.91 -6.18
N GLU A 43 -12.75 17.70 -6.35
CA GLU A 43 -13.29 16.43 -6.86
C GLU A 43 -12.60 15.95 -8.14
N SER A 44 -12.32 16.88 -9.07
CA SER A 44 -11.62 16.59 -10.33
C SER A 44 -10.17 16.10 -10.17
N ASP A 45 -9.57 16.32 -9.02
CA ASP A 45 -8.20 15.93 -8.69
C ASP A 45 -8.14 14.74 -7.70
N VAL A 46 -9.28 14.13 -7.39
CA VAL A 46 -9.40 12.93 -6.54
C VAL A 46 -9.79 11.73 -7.40
N ASN A 47 -8.94 10.71 -7.44
CA ASN A 47 -9.24 9.44 -8.12
C ASN A 47 -9.59 8.36 -7.09
N VAL A 48 -10.69 7.63 -7.31
CA VAL A 48 -11.21 6.62 -6.37
C VAL A 48 -11.27 5.26 -7.06
N LEU A 49 -10.64 4.26 -6.47
CA LEU A 49 -10.66 2.87 -6.92
C LEU A 49 -11.23 1.99 -5.81
N THR A 50 -12.34 1.31 -6.09
CA THR A 50 -12.98 0.41 -5.13
C THR A 50 -13.50 -0.84 -5.80
N ASP A 51 -13.60 -1.95 -5.06
CA ASP A 51 -14.19 -3.20 -5.54
C ASP A 51 -15.68 -3.35 -5.14
N ALA A 52 -16.32 -2.23 -4.80
CA ALA A 52 -17.77 -2.18 -4.61
C ALA A 52 -18.50 -2.36 -5.94
N PRO A 53 -19.70 -2.98 -5.95
CA PRO A 53 -20.53 -3.06 -7.13
C PRO A 53 -20.78 -1.67 -7.75
N GLY A 54 -20.57 -1.55 -9.06
CA GLY A 54 -20.75 -0.29 -9.80
C GLY A 54 -19.58 0.71 -9.72
N SER A 55 -18.46 0.33 -9.10
CA SER A 55 -17.25 1.16 -9.09
C SER A 55 -16.73 1.35 -10.53
N PRO A 56 -16.34 2.59 -10.92
CA PRO A 56 -15.89 2.85 -12.29
C PRO A 56 -14.53 2.23 -12.60
N VAL A 57 -13.67 2.09 -11.58
CA VAL A 57 -12.33 1.51 -11.71
C VAL A 57 -12.12 0.55 -10.55
N LEU A 58 -11.77 -0.70 -10.88
CA LEU A 58 -11.41 -1.71 -9.88
C LEU A 58 -9.98 -1.47 -9.36
N PRO A 59 -9.69 -1.71 -8.08
CA PRO A 59 -8.38 -1.53 -7.47
C PRO A 59 -7.48 -2.73 -7.74
N THR A 60 -7.25 -3.04 -9.02
CA THR A 60 -6.24 -4.02 -9.45
C THR A 60 -4.83 -3.44 -9.28
N GLY A 61 -3.81 -4.29 -9.15
CA GLY A 61 -2.43 -3.81 -9.00
C GLY A 61 -1.99 -2.89 -10.15
N ALA A 62 -2.41 -3.20 -11.38
CA ALA A 62 -2.19 -2.38 -12.56
C ALA A 62 -2.86 -0.99 -12.43
N ASN A 63 -4.15 -0.95 -12.07
CA ASN A 63 -4.91 0.29 -11.97
C ASN A 63 -4.43 1.20 -10.84
N ILE A 64 -4.04 0.62 -9.70
CA ILE A 64 -3.46 1.36 -8.57
C ILE A 64 -2.16 2.04 -9.02
N LYS A 65 -1.23 1.29 -9.61
CA LYS A 65 0.05 1.85 -10.08
C LYS A 65 -0.14 2.88 -11.18
N ASP A 66 -1.05 2.67 -12.11
CA ASP A 66 -1.37 3.63 -13.17
C ASP A 66 -1.98 4.93 -12.60
N ALA A 67 -2.90 4.84 -11.63
CA ALA A 67 -3.45 6.00 -10.93
C ALA A 67 -2.36 6.80 -10.20
N LEU A 68 -1.46 6.13 -9.48
CA LEU A 68 -0.33 6.75 -8.79
C LEU A 68 0.64 7.41 -9.78
N ASN A 69 1.00 6.71 -10.86
CA ASN A 69 1.87 7.25 -11.91
C ASN A 69 1.27 8.52 -12.54
N ARG A 70 -0.02 8.53 -12.86
CA ARG A 70 -0.70 9.72 -13.38
C ARG A 70 -0.70 10.88 -12.39
N MET A 71 -0.85 10.61 -11.10
CA MET A 71 -0.81 11.63 -10.06
C MET A 71 0.58 12.27 -9.97
N VAL A 72 1.63 11.45 -9.90
CA VAL A 72 3.03 11.90 -9.83
C VAL A 72 3.46 12.62 -11.13
N ASN A 73 3.09 12.11 -12.31
CA ASN A 73 3.42 12.74 -13.60
C ASN A 73 2.86 14.16 -13.77
N LYS A 74 1.78 14.47 -13.06
CA LYS A 74 1.13 15.79 -13.09
C LYS A 74 1.62 16.72 -11.98
N ALA A 75 2.43 16.22 -11.05
CA ALA A 75 2.91 16.97 -9.91
C ALA A 75 3.86 18.10 -10.35
N LYS A 76 3.76 19.23 -9.67
CA LYS A 76 4.66 20.38 -9.80
C LYS A 76 5.14 20.81 -8.42
N ALA A 77 6.21 21.59 -8.38
CA ALA A 77 6.67 22.21 -7.14
C ALA A 77 5.51 22.92 -6.42
N GLY A 78 5.37 22.67 -5.12
CA GLY A 78 4.28 23.19 -4.28
C GLY A 78 2.99 22.35 -4.27
N ASP A 79 2.86 21.33 -5.13
CA ASP A 79 1.70 20.44 -5.12
C ASP A 79 1.70 19.53 -3.87
N ILE A 80 0.49 19.14 -3.44
CA ILE A 80 0.28 18.21 -2.32
C ILE A 80 -0.37 16.95 -2.88
N LEU A 81 0.34 15.84 -2.80
CA LEU A 81 -0.13 14.53 -3.22
C LEU A 81 -0.55 13.72 -2.00
N PHE A 82 -1.64 12.98 -2.12
CA PHE A 82 -2.16 12.14 -1.05
C PHE A 82 -2.58 10.77 -1.60
N PHE A 83 -2.06 9.71 -1.02
CA PHE A 83 -2.49 8.35 -1.30
C PHE A 83 -3.09 7.75 -0.03
N TYR A 84 -4.32 7.26 -0.15
CA TYR A 84 -4.98 6.51 0.91
C TYR A 84 -5.27 5.10 0.42
N PHE A 85 -4.85 4.12 1.21
CA PHE A 85 -5.18 2.73 0.99
C PHE A 85 -5.88 2.17 2.23
N SER A 86 -6.99 1.46 2.02
CA SER A 86 -7.56 0.56 3.00
C SER A 86 -7.79 -0.81 2.37
N GLY A 87 -7.24 -1.85 2.97
CA GLY A 87 -7.29 -3.22 2.46
C GLY A 87 -6.31 -4.12 3.20
N HIS A 88 -6.02 -5.29 2.66
CA HIS A 88 -5.00 -6.18 3.21
C HIS A 88 -3.59 -5.69 2.91
N GLY A 89 -2.72 -5.82 3.92
CA GLY A 89 -1.28 -5.81 3.76
C GLY A 89 -0.72 -7.23 3.90
N THR A 90 0.48 -7.45 3.39
CA THR A 90 1.20 -8.72 3.48
C THR A 90 2.69 -8.51 3.71
N ARG A 91 3.35 -9.55 4.22
CA ARG A 91 4.81 -9.61 4.36
C ARG A 91 5.39 -10.64 3.43
N ILE A 92 6.18 -10.18 2.47
CA ILE A 92 6.87 -11.02 1.49
C ILE A 92 8.20 -11.48 2.11
N PRO A 93 8.40 -12.79 2.34
CA PRO A 93 9.67 -13.30 2.84
C PRO A 93 10.75 -13.11 1.77
N ILE A 94 11.88 -12.49 2.14
CA ILE A 94 13.07 -12.42 1.30
C ILE A 94 14.06 -13.47 1.79
N PHE A 95 14.45 -14.36 0.87
CA PHE A 95 15.51 -15.31 1.11
C PHE A 95 16.71 -14.98 0.23
N GLN A 96 17.78 -14.50 0.86
CA GLN A 96 19.09 -14.33 0.23
C GLN A 96 20.10 -15.21 0.97
N PRO A 97 20.78 -16.14 0.27
CA PRO A 97 21.80 -16.98 0.88
C PRO A 97 22.87 -16.14 1.58
N GLY A 98 23.12 -16.40 2.86
CA GLY A 98 24.15 -15.70 3.65
C GLY A 98 23.71 -14.36 4.25
N GLN A 99 22.47 -13.91 4.03
CA GLN A 99 21.91 -12.74 4.71
C GLN A 99 20.89 -13.14 5.79
N PRO A 100 20.68 -12.29 6.83
CA PRO A 100 19.58 -12.46 7.75
C PRO A 100 18.23 -12.49 7.02
N PHE A 101 17.27 -13.23 7.57
CA PHE A 101 15.90 -13.22 7.06
C PHE A 101 15.33 -11.80 7.10
N LYS A 102 14.86 -11.32 5.95
CA LYS A 102 14.19 -10.03 5.79
C LYS A 102 12.75 -10.25 5.31
N GLN A 103 11.88 -9.30 5.62
CA GLN A 103 10.50 -9.29 5.14
C GLN A 103 10.18 -7.92 4.57
N ASP A 104 9.68 -7.90 3.34
CA ASP A 104 9.17 -6.68 2.74
C ASP A 104 7.67 -6.60 2.92
N GLU A 105 7.16 -5.37 2.95
CA GLU A 105 5.74 -5.14 3.10
C GLU A 105 5.11 -4.71 1.77
N ALA A 106 3.88 -5.15 1.54
CA ALA A 106 3.15 -4.83 0.33
C ALA A 106 1.66 -4.68 0.62
N ILE A 107 1.02 -3.77 -0.12
CA ILE A 107 -0.45 -3.74 -0.18
C ILE A 107 -0.95 -4.78 -1.17
N VAL A 108 -2.08 -5.40 -0.86
CA VAL A 108 -2.68 -6.44 -1.70
C VAL A 108 -3.84 -5.84 -2.50
N ALA A 109 -3.70 -5.76 -3.82
CA ALA A 109 -4.78 -5.30 -4.70
C ALA A 109 -5.93 -6.32 -4.77
N CYS A 110 -7.10 -5.94 -5.30
CA CYS A 110 -8.26 -6.84 -5.32
C CYS A 110 -8.08 -8.09 -6.19
N ASP A 111 -7.14 -8.04 -7.14
CA ASP A 111 -6.72 -9.16 -8.01
C ASP A 111 -5.52 -9.95 -7.45
N LEU A 112 -5.16 -9.71 -6.18
CA LEU A 112 -3.99 -10.29 -5.48
C LEU A 112 -2.62 -9.88 -6.05
N ASN A 113 -2.59 -8.97 -7.02
CA ASN A 113 -1.34 -8.39 -7.48
C ASN A 113 -0.79 -7.46 -6.39
N LEU A 114 0.49 -7.62 -6.06
CA LEU A 114 1.13 -6.88 -4.98
C LEU A 114 1.67 -5.54 -5.47
N VAL A 115 1.53 -4.50 -4.65
CA VAL A 115 2.24 -3.23 -4.82
C VAL A 115 3.17 -3.07 -3.63
N THR A 116 4.48 -3.05 -3.91
CA THR A 116 5.54 -3.13 -2.90
C THR A 116 6.15 -1.76 -2.61
N ASP A 117 6.96 -1.69 -1.57
CA ASP A 117 7.88 -0.58 -1.27
C ASP A 117 8.66 -0.10 -2.51
N VAL A 118 9.18 -1.01 -3.34
CA VAL A 118 9.91 -0.69 -4.57
C VAL A 118 9.07 0.16 -5.54
N ASP A 119 7.77 -0.13 -5.66
CA ASP A 119 6.87 0.64 -6.52
C ASP A 119 6.66 2.06 -5.95
N PHE A 120 6.52 2.19 -4.63
CA PHE A 120 6.35 3.49 -3.96
C PHE A 120 7.63 4.32 -3.99
N SER A 121 8.79 3.73 -3.72
CA SER A 121 10.10 4.38 -3.80
C SER A 121 10.34 4.96 -5.19
N ARG A 122 10.04 4.20 -6.26
CA ARG A 122 10.16 4.71 -7.63
C ARG A 122 9.24 5.90 -7.91
N LEU A 123 8.03 5.91 -7.36
CA LEU A 123 7.10 7.04 -7.50
C LEU A 123 7.63 8.29 -6.77
N VAL A 124 8.11 8.07 -5.55
CA VAL A 124 8.65 9.11 -4.67
C VAL A 124 9.90 9.77 -5.28
N ASN A 125 10.78 9.01 -5.92
CA ASN A 125 12.00 9.53 -6.56
C ASN A 125 11.74 10.39 -7.80
N ARG A 126 10.49 10.43 -8.28
CA ARG A 126 10.08 11.21 -9.45
C ARG A 126 9.30 12.47 -9.08
N LEU A 127 9.11 12.72 -7.79
CA LEU A 127 8.45 13.93 -7.32
C LEU A 127 9.33 15.15 -7.58
N PRO A 128 8.75 16.26 -8.07
CA PRO A 128 9.50 17.50 -8.19
C PRO A 128 9.84 18.07 -6.81
N GLU A 129 10.98 18.72 -6.72
CA GLU A 129 11.41 19.45 -5.52
C GLU A 129 10.33 20.46 -5.08
N GLY A 130 10.06 20.53 -3.77
CA GLY A 130 9.01 21.36 -3.19
C GLY A 130 7.59 20.78 -3.28
N ALA A 131 7.39 19.59 -3.84
CA ALA A 131 6.12 18.87 -3.72
C ALA A 131 6.14 17.92 -2.51
N SER A 132 4.98 17.75 -1.86
CA SER A 132 4.82 16.81 -0.74
C SER A 132 3.98 15.61 -1.16
N PHE A 133 4.34 14.41 -0.71
CA PHE A 133 3.54 13.21 -0.90
C PHE A 133 3.32 12.48 0.42
N THR A 134 2.05 12.37 0.82
CA THR A 134 1.62 11.64 2.01
C THR A 134 0.95 10.33 1.60
N ILE A 135 1.38 9.24 2.23
CA ILE A 135 0.80 7.90 2.09
C ILE A 135 0.20 7.52 3.44
N LEU A 136 -1.11 7.25 3.47
CA LEU A 136 -1.80 6.68 4.62
C LEU A 136 -2.30 5.28 4.23
N SER A 137 -1.77 4.26 4.92
CA SER A 137 -2.12 2.86 4.67
C SER A 137 -2.76 2.24 5.91
N ASP A 138 -4.08 2.11 5.85
CA ASP A 138 -4.91 1.39 6.82
C ASP A 138 -4.99 -0.09 6.41
N SER A 139 -3.87 -0.78 6.68
CA SER A 139 -3.67 -2.21 6.48
C SER A 139 -2.77 -2.75 7.59
N CYS A 140 -2.86 -4.04 7.92
CA CYS A 140 -1.89 -4.66 8.82
C CYS A 140 -0.63 -4.99 8.02
N HIS A 141 0.55 -4.65 8.56
CA HIS A 141 1.85 -4.68 7.85
C HIS A 141 2.03 -3.54 6.84
N SER A 142 1.84 -2.28 7.29
CA SER A 142 2.16 -1.08 6.51
C SER A 142 3.44 -0.35 6.98
N GLY A 143 4.06 -0.78 8.08
CA GLY A 143 5.22 -0.15 8.73
C GLY A 143 6.55 -0.24 7.97
N GLY A 144 6.68 -1.19 7.04
CA GLY A 144 7.84 -1.44 6.18
C GLY A 144 7.58 -1.10 4.71
N LEU A 145 6.51 -0.36 4.41
CA LEU A 145 6.32 0.19 3.06
C LEU A 145 7.43 1.18 2.70
N ILE A 146 8.10 1.77 3.71
CA ILE A 146 9.31 2.60 3.56
C ILE A 146 10.16 2.45 4.85
N GLU A 147 11.45 2.11 4.73
CA GLU A 147 12.35 1.80 5.87
C GLU A 147 13.36 2.94 6.13
N LYS A 148 13.26 3.61 7.30
CA LYS A 148 14.35 3.88 8.28
C LYS A 148 13.89 4.69 9.51
N GLU A 149 14.13 4.06 10.67
CA GLU A 149 14.17 4.49 12.08
C GLU A 149 12.92 5.01 12.81
N LYS A 150 12.65 4.32 13.93
CA LYS A 150 11.63 4.61 14.94
C LYS A 150 12.16 5.67 15.89
N GLU A 151 11.49 6.81 15.99
CA GLU A 151 11.63 7.69 17.15
C GLU A 151 10.27 7.97 17.80
N GLN A 152 10.26 7.88 19.12
CA GLN A 152 9.09 8.06 19.99
C GLN A 152 9.33 9.28 20.90
N PHE A 153 8.40 10.24 20.90
CA PHE A 153 8.33 11.29 21.93
C PHE A 153 6.90 11.44 22.46
N GLY A 154 6.70 11.25 23.77
CA GLY A 154 5.48 11.68 24.49
C GLY A 154 5.08 10.78 25.67
N PRO A 155 4.76 11.33 26.86
CA PRO A 155 4.82 10.60 28.13
C PRO A 155 3.59 9.72 28.41
N GLU A 156 3.82 8.58 29.04
CA GLU A 156 2.77 7.71 29.59
C GLU A 156 1.84 8.50 30.53
N HIS A 157 0.55 8.58 30.20
CA HIS A 157 -0.45 9.10 31.14
C HIS A 157 -1.11 7.94 31.87
N MET A 158 -0.89 7.90 33.17
CA MET A 158 -1.45 6.93 34.11
C MET A 158 -2.98 6.89 34.05
N MET A 159 -3.52 5.67 34.06
CA MET A 159 -4.94 5.37 34.05
C MET A 159 -5.64 5.89 35.32
N THR A 160 -6.70 6.68 35.19
CA THR A 160 -7.67 6.93 36.27
C THR A 160 -8.97 6.14 36.04
N PRO A 161 -9.70 5.72 37.09
CA PRO A 161 -10.79 4.74 36.98
C PRO A 161 -12.08 5.34 36.40
N VAL A 162 -12.70 4.63 35.45
CA VAL A 162 -13.94 5.01 34.77
C VAL A 162 -15.19 4.55 35.56
N LYS A 163 -16.18 5.44 35.73
CA LYS A 163 -17.50 5.17 36.35
C LYS A 163 -18.41 4.31 35.44
N PRO A 164 -19.30 3.45 35.98
CA PRO A 164 -20.08 2.50 35.20
C PRO A 164 -21.44 3.09 34.80
N ASN A 165 -21.54 3.63 33.58
CA ASN A 165 -22.78 3.63 32.80
C ASN A 165 -22.53 4.20 31.39
N LYS A 166 -22.16 3.32 30.46
CA LYS A 166 -22.32 3.53 29.02
C LYS A 166 -23.00 2.29 28.42
N PRO A 167 -23.86 2.43 27.39
CA PRO A 167 -24.42 1.28 26.69
C PRO A 167 -23.29 0.42 26.12
N LYS A 168 -23.41 -0.91 26.23
CA LYS A 168 -22.42 -1.86 25.73
C LYS A 168 -22.18 -1.60 24.23
N PRO A 169 -20.93 -1.42 23.76
CA PRO A 169 -20.66 -1.35 22.33
C PRO A 169 -21.10 -2.67 21.68
N SER A 170 -21.78 -2.58 20.55
CA SER A 170 -22.08 -3.73 19.71
C SER A 170 -20.75 -4.42 19.37
N LYS A 171 -20.69 -5.74 19.57
CA LYS A 171 -19.50 -6.54 19.27
C LYS A 171 -19.36 -6.70 17.75
N ALA A 172 -18.94 -5.65 17.05
CA ALA A 172 -18.39 -5.80 15.71
C ALA A 172 -17.02 -6.50 15.87
N LYS A 173 -16.92 -7.75 15.41
CA LYS A 173 -15.62 -8.43 15.32
C LYS A 173 -14.84 -7.77 14.17
N ALA A 174 -13.87 -6.92 14.49
CA ALA A 174 -12.92 -6.41 13.51
C ALA A 174 -12.12 -7.60 12.96
N LYS A 175 -12.12 -7.78 11.63
CA LYS A 175 -11.25 -8.75 10.96
C LYS A 175 -9.91 -8.08 10.72
N ALA A 176 -8.81 -8.75 11.05
CA ALA A 176 -7.48 -8.21 10.81
C ALA A 176 -7.29 -7.94 9.30
N LYS A 177 -6.73 -6.78 8.96
CA LYS A 177 -6.38 -6.36 7.60
C LYS A 177 -5.01 -6.92 7.18
N SER A 178 -4.72 -8.17 7.57
CA SER A 178 -3.49 -8.90 7.24
C SER A 178 -3.87 -10.12 6.40
N LEU A 179 -3.17 -10.33 5.30
CA LEU A 179 -3.22 -11.55 4.51
C LEU A 179 -1.83 -12.18 4.48
N THR A 180 -1.70 -13.39 5.01
CA THR A 180 -0.42 -14.10 5.02
C THR A 180 0.03 -14.40 3.59
N PHE A 181 1.33 -14.24 3.33
CA PHE A 181 1.89 -14.50 2.01
C PHE A 181 1.60 -15.92 1.51
N ASP A 182 1.49 -16.91 2.40
CA ASP A 182 1.11 -18.28 2.03
C ASP A 182 -0.28 -18.39 1.40
N ILE A 183 -1.25 -17.57 1.84
CA ILE A 183 -2.59 -17.56 1.24
C ILE A 183 -2.53 -16.95 -0.16
N ILE A 184 -1.74 -15.90 -0.32
CA ILE A 184 -1.49 -15.24 -1.61
C ILE A 184 -0.79 -16.20 -2.56
N HIS A 185 0.26 -16.86 -2.08
CA HIS A 185 1.00 -17.89 -2.79
C HIS A 185 0.09 -19.05 -3.22
N SER A 186 -0.76 -19.56 -2.32
CA SER A 186 -1.70 -20.65 -2.65
C SER A 186 -2.75 -20.24 -3.69
N ALA A 187 -3.28 -19.02 -3.60
CA ALA A 187 -4.22 -18.49 -4.57
C ALA A 187 -3.54 -18.31 -5.95
N ILE A 188 -2.29 -17.83 -5.95
CA ILE A 188 -1.46 -17.68 -7.14
C ILE A 188 -1.10 -19.03 -7.74
N ASP A 189 -0.75 -20.03 -6.92
CA ASP A 189 -0.50 -21.41 -7.36
C ASP A 189 -1.74 -22.03 -8.01
N THR A 190 -2.91 -21.79 -7.43
CA THR A 190 -4.18 -22.28 -8.00
C THR A 190 -4.45 -21.64 -9.36
N ALA A 191 -4.23 -20.32 -9.48
CA ALA A 191 -4.37 -19.59 -10.74
C ALA A 191 -3.28 -19.99 -11.77
N ALA A 192 -2.07 -20.25 -11.30
CA ALA A 192 -0.92 -20.68 -12.07
C ALA A 192 -0.91 -22.18 -12.38
N GLY A 193 -1.87 -22.98 -11.90
CA GLY A 193 -2.07 -24.39 -12.30
C GLY A 193 -2.31 -24.63 -13.80
N ILE A 194 -2.18 -23.57 -14.60
CA ILE A 194 -2.24 -23.51 -16.06
C ILE A 194 -0.84 -23.25 -16.69
N LEU A 195 0.15 -22.81 -15.89
CA LEU A 195 1.53 -22.48 -16.26
C LEU A 195 2.52 -23.39 -15.50
N HIS A 196 2.67 -24.63 -15.97
CA HIS A 196 3.69 -25.56 -15.47
C HIS A 196 5.11 -25.10 -15.87
N ASP A 197 5.89 -24.50 -14.95
CA ASP A 197 7.38 -24.66 -14.79
C ASP A 197 8.09 -23.61 -13.90
N ALA A 198 7.40 -22.63 -13.30
CA ALA A 198 8.07 -21.56 -12.54
C ALA A 198 8.67 -22.04 -11.20
N ALA A 199 9.98 -21.85 -11.02
CA ALA A 199 10.78 -22.36 -9.90
C ALA A 199 10.63 -21.56 -8.60
N ASN A 200 10.14 -20.32 -8.66
CA ASN A 200 9.91 -19.48 -7.49
C ASN A 200 8.64 -18.63 -7.61
N VAL A 201 8.14 -18.14 -6.47
CA VAL A 201 6.92 -17.32 -6.40
C VAL A 201 6.97 -16.09 -7.30
N GLY A 202 8.12 -15.40 -7.39
CA GLY A 202 8.27 -14.21 -8.23
C GLY A 202 7.98 -14.49 -9.70
N GLN A 203 8.51 -15.60 -10.24
CA GLN A 203 8.24 -16.05 -11.60
C GLN A 203 6.76 -16.41 -11.83
N LYS A 204 6.10 -17.04 -10.85
CA LYS A 204 4.66 -17.35 -10.94
C LYS A 204 3.82 -16.07 -10.99
N ILE A 205 4.11 -15.13 -10.10
CA ILE A 205 3.43 -13.83 -10.06
C ILE A 205 3.66 -13.09 -11.38
N PHE A 206 4.90 -13.04 -11.89
CA PHE A 206 5.20 -12.46 -13.20
C PHE A 206 4.49 -13.20 -14.35
N GLY A 207 4.37 -14.52 -14.30
CA GLY A 207 3.64 -15.30 -15.30
C GLY A 207 2.15 -14.95 -15.38
N ILE A 208 1.53 -14.58 -14.25
CA ILE A 208 0.12 -14.17 -14.19
C ILE A 208 -0.07 -12.71 -14.63
N PHE A 209 0.72 -11.79 -14.07
CA PHE A 209 0.49 -10.36 -14.23
C PHE A 209 1.38 -9.70 -15.30
N GLY A 210 2.38 -10.42 -15.82
CA GLY A 210 3.33 -9.91 -16.80
C GLY A 210 4.01 -8.63 -16.34
N LYS A 211 4.07 -7.64 -17.24
CA LYS A 211 4.61 -6.29 -16.96
C LYS A 211 3.85 -5.52 -15.88
N ASP A 212 2.64 -5.94 -15.54
CA ASP A 212 1.80 -5.25 -14.56
C ASP A 212 2.09 -5.73 -13.12
N VAL A 213 3.05 -6.66 -12.93
CA VAL A 213 3.52 -7.04 -11.59
C VAL A 213 4.35 -5.92 -10.94
N SER A 214 4.48 -5.90 -9.60
CA SER A 214 5.45 -5.04 -8.93
C SER A 214 6.85 -5.15 -9.55
N LEU A 215 7.57 -4.02 -9.62
CA LEU A 215 8.95 -4.01 -10.12
C LEU A 215 9.86 -4.98 -9.36
N LYS A 216 9.56 -5.25 -8.09
CA LYS A 216 10.25 -6.24 -7.27
C LYS A 216 10.26 -7.65 -7.86
N PHE A 217 9.24 -8.01 -8.64
CA PHE A 217 9.10 -9.35 -9.23
C PHE A 217 9.43 -9.36 -10.73
N HIS A 218 9.95 -8.26 -11.29
CA HIS A 218 10.40 -8.27 -12.68
C HIS A 218 11.66 -9.13 -12.82
N PRO A 219 11.79 -9.92 -13.89
CA PRO A 219 12.98 -10.69 -14.15
C PRO A 219 14.21 -9.81 -14.35
N HIS A 220 15.20 -9.94 -13.49
CA HIS A 220 16.55 -9.45 -13.73
C HIS A 220 17.47 -10.65 -13.92
N TYR A 221 18.21 -10.68 -15.02
CA TYR A 221 19.15 -11.75 -15.33
C TYR A 221 20.57 -11.27 -15.02
N VAL A 222 21.21 -11.89 -14.05
CA VAL A 222 22.65 -11.71 -13.77
C VAL A 222 23.32 -13.04 -14.11
N ASP A 223 24.28 -13.04 -15.03
CA ASP A 223 25.00 -14.23 -15.51
C ASP A 223 24.10 -15.41 -15.94
N GLY A 224 22.92 -15.09 -16.51
CA GLY A 224 21.95 -16.10 -16.97
C GLY A 224 21.08 -16.71 -15.87
N LEU A 225 21.24 -16.30 -14.59
CA LEU A 225 20.37 -16.64 -13.48
C LEU A 225 19.38 -15.50 -13.19
N MET A 226 18.11 -15.83 -12.93
CA MET A 226 17.16 -14.84 -12.44
C MET A 226 17.47 -14.48 -10.99
N VAL A 227 17.85 -13.24 -10.74
CA VAL A 227 18.12 -12.70 -9.40
C VAL A 227 17.02 -11.69 -9.06
N LEU A 228 16.39 -11.87 -7.88
CA LEU A 228 15.50 -10.88 -7.28
C LEU A 228 16.36 -9.90 -6.48
N ASP A 229 17.18 -9.08 -7.15
CA ASP A 229 17.92 -8.06 -6.42
C ASP A 229 17.01 -6.86 -6.11
N PRO A 230 17.05 -6.33 -4.88
CA PRO A 230 16.52 -5.01 -4.62
C PRO A 230 17.27 -4.02 -5.53
N LEU A 231 16.56 -3.07 -6.14
CA LEU A 231 17.21 -1.87 -6.66
C LEU A 231 18.17 -1.38 -5.56
N GLU A 232 19.42 -1.07 -5.93
CA GLU A 232 20.50 -0.68 -5.00
C GLU A 232 19.95 0.18 -3.86
N GLU A 233 20.38 -0.11 -2.61
CA GLU A 233 19.98 0.62 -1.41
C GLU A 233 20.00 2.12 -1.66
N ASP A 234 18.82 2.68 -1.96
CA ASP A 234 18.71 4.09 -2.30
C ASP A 234 18.94 4.86 -1.00
N GLU A 235 19.84 5.84 -1.05
CA GLU A 235 20.26 6.72 0.05
C GLU A 235 19.04 7.12 0.89
N GLY A 236 18.94 6.52 2.08
CA GLY A 236 17.74 6.45 2.89
C GLY A 236 17.00 7.79 2.98
N ILE A 237 15.77 7.82 2.47
CA ILE A 237 14.87 8.94 2.64
C ILE A 237 14.26 8.85 4.04
N LEU A 238 14.65 9.78 4.92
CA LEU A 238 14.04 9.96 6.25
C LEU A 238 12.55 10.33 6.11
N LEU A 239 11.68 9.49 6.67
CA LEU A 239 10.25 9.75 6.78
C LEU A 239 9.83 9.77 8.24
N SER A 240 9.37 10.92 8.72
CA SER A 240 8.84 11.08 10.07
C SER A 240 7.46 10.42 10.17
N GLY A 241 7.31 9.44 11.08
CA GLY A 241 6.04 8.79 11.40
C GLY A 241 5.61 9.10 12.84
N CYS A 242 4.28 9.13 13.08
CA CYS A 242 3.69 9.20 14.42
C CYS A 242 2.79 7.97 14.58
N GLU A 243 3.14 7.03 15.44
CA GLU A 243 2.43 5.74 15.55
C GLU A 243 1.19 5.80 16.47
N ALA A 244 0.10 5.21 15.98
CA ALA A 244 -0.70 4.20 16.67
C ALA A 244 -1.50 3.39 15.64
N ASN A 245 -1.12 2.13 15.39
CA ASN A 245 -1.86 1.12 14.58
C ASN A 245 -2.27 1.47 13.13
N GLU A 246 -1.86 2.62 12.59
CA GLU A 246 -2.09 3.06 11.22
C GLU A 246 -0.77 3.60 10.64
N GLY A 247 -0.33 3.08 9.50
CA GLY A 247 0.90 3.51 8.85
C GLY A 247 0.69 4.84 8.13
N ILE A 248 0.94 5.96 8.81
CA ILE A 248 0.96 7.30 8.21
C ILE A 248 2.42 7.66 7.89
N PHE A 249 2.70 7.90 6.62
CA PHE A 249 4.01 8.35 6.13
C PHE A 249 3.84 9.67 5.38
N THR A 250 4.69 10.65 5.66
CA THR A 250 4.72 11.92 4.91
C THR A 250 6.14 12.20 4.45
N LYS A 251 6.34 12.32 3.13
CA LYS A 251 7.58 12.86 2.54
C LYS A 251 7.36 14.32 2.14
N ILE A 252 8.23 15.19 2.64
CA ILE A 252 8.37 16.59 2.21
C ILE A 252 9.74 16.69 1.53
N LEU A 253 9.77 16.99 0.23
CA LEU A 253 11.00 17.31 -0.52
C LEU A 253 11.24 18.81 -0.52
#